data_AF-A0AAU9UM59-F1
#
_entry.id   AF-A0AAU9UM59-F1
#
_cell.length_a   1.000
_cell.length_b   1.000
_cell.length_c   1.000
_cell.angle_alpha   90.00
_cell.angle_beta   90.00
_cell.angle_gamma   90.00
#
_symmetry.space_group_name_H-M   'P 1'
#
loop_
_entity.id
_entity.type
_entity.pdbx_description
1 polymer ?
#
loop_
_entity_poly.entity_id
_entity_poly.type
_entity_poly.pdbx_seq_one_letter_code
_entity_poly.pdbx_strand_id
1 'polypeptide(L)'
;MSGKDGGVQKILREKYQKALFFHSARHKLNLVVYDFNQIAVIRNTVTIIKEIIKFFRESGLRRKCVPNIPMFCEILWSQKYKSIAIFKEHYVQVVKALSTLSKDAEAESIADDLEADLRMPRITNRQTHRANPPAQTPSEFRKRSLMIPYLDSLILSLEQRFSEENLPANSLLTLHPHIMVQM
;
A
#
# COMPACT_ATOMS: atom_id res chain seq x y z
N MET A 1 -3.61 -21.96 5.43
CA MET A 1 -5.07 -21.75 5.26
C MET A 1 -5.81 -22.87 6.00
N SER A 2 -6.09 -22.68 7.29
CA SER A 2 -6.90 -23.62 8.08
C SER A 2 -8.30 -23.05 8.25
N GLY A 3 -9.28 -23.65 7.58
CA GLY A 3 -10.70 -23.34 7.79
C GLY A 3 -11.25 -24.04 9.03
N LYS A 4 -12.51 -23.75 9.35
CA LYS A 4 -13.24 -24.24 10.54
C LYS A 4 -13.24 -25.77 10.67
N ASP A 5 -13.25 -26.48 9.55
CA ASP A 5 -13.32 -27.95 9.48
C ASP A 5 -11.95 -28.63 9.35
N GLY A 6 -10.85 -27.89 9.54
CA GLY A 6 -9.50 -28.35 9.23
C GLY A 6 -9.18 -28.23 7.73
N GLY A 7 -7.89 -28.15 7.39
CA GLY A 7 -7.47 -28.02 5.99
C GLY A 7 -7.84 -29.25 5.16
N VAL A 8 -8.02 -29.08 3.85
CA VAL A 8 -8.38 -30.15 2.87
C VAL A 8 -7.51 -31.42 3.03
N GLN A 9 -6.24 -31.24 3.38
CA GLN A 9 -5.31 -32.33 3.69
C GLN A 9 -5.79 -33.23 4.84
N LYS A 10 -6.34 -32.66 5.91
CA LYS A 10 -6.83 -33.40 7.09
C LYS A 10 -8.01 -34.29 6.69
N ILE A 11 -8.99 -33.71 6.00
CA ILE A 11 -10.19 -34.40 5.49
C ILE A 11 -9.81 -35.55 4.53
N LEU A 12 -8.87 -35.30 3.61
CA LEU A 12 -8.40 -36.32 2.67
C LEU A 12 -7.67 -37.47 3.37
N ARG A 13 -6.88 -37.18 4.40
CA ARG A 13 -6.17 -38.21 5.18
C ARG A 13 -7.09 -39.02 6.08
N GLU A 14 -8.14 -38.40 6.62
CA GLU A 14 -9.18 -39.09 7.40
C GLU A 14 -10.01 -40.02 6.52
N LYS A 15 -10.39 -39.58 5.31
CA LYS A 15 -11.23 -40.36 4.39
C LYS A 15 -10.45 -41.42 3.61
N TYR A 16 -9.18 -41.18 3.28
CA TYR A 16 -8.35 -42.05 2.46
C TYR A 16 -6.96 -42.26 3.09
N GLN A 17 -6.88 -43.14 4.10
CA GLN A 17 -5.65 -43.37 4.89
C GLN A 17 -4.43 -43.84 4.09
N LYS A 18 -4.63 -44.46 2.91
CA LYS A 18 -3.54 -44.93 2.03
C LYS A 18 -3.09 -43.88 1.01
N ALA A 19 -3.80 -42.75 0.88
CA ALA A 19 -3.47 -41.71 -0.08
C ALA A 19 -2.34 -40.82 0.46
N LEU A 20 -1.23 -40.76 -0.28
CA LEU A 20 -0.15 -39.83 0.01
C LEU A 20 -0.54 -38.43 -0.47
N PHE A 21 -0.43 -37.45 0.42
CA PHE A 21 -0.69 -36.05 0.11
C PHE A 21 0.62 -35.30 -0.15
N PHE A 22 0.69 -34.62 -1.30
CA PHE A 22 1.85 -33.81 -1.69
C PHE A 22 1.39 -32.40 -2.04
N HIS A 23 2.14 -31.38 -1.59
CA HIS A 23 1.91 -30.01 -2.05
C HIS A 23 2.50 -29.80 -3.45
N SER A 24 1.75 -29.13 -4.33
CA SER A 24 2.28 -28.70 -5.63
C SER A 24 3.43 -27.70 -5.45
N ALA A 25 4.36 -27.67 -6.41
CA ALA A 25 5.46 -26.70 -6.41
C ALA A 25 4.95 -25.25 -6.33
N ARG A 26 3.81 -24.96 -6.98
CA ARG A 26 3.12 -23.66 -6.91
C ARG A 26 2.68 -23.31 -5.48
N HIS A 27 2.16 -24.30 -4.73
CA HIS A 27 1.75 -24.08 -3.34
C HIS A 27 2.96 -23.85 -2.43
N LYS A 28 4.02 -24.66 -2.59
CA LYS A 28 5.27 -24.48 -1.84
C LYS A 28 5.88 -23.10 -2.09
N LEU A 29 5.92 -22.66 -3.35
CA LEU A 29 6.40 -21.32 -3.70
C LEU A 29 5.52 -20.21 -3.10
N ASN A 30 4.20 -20.36 -3.11
CA ASN A 30 3.30 -19.39 -2.49
C ASN A 30 3.53 -19.25 -0.98
N LEU A 31 3.83 -20.35 -0.28
CA LEU A 31 4.16 -20.32 1.15
C LEU A 31 5.48 -19.58 1.40
N VAL A 32 6.53 -19.89 0.63
CA VAL A 32 7.82 -19.19 0.73
C VAL A 32 7.67 -17.69 0.47
N VAL A 33 6.94 -17.32 -0.58
CA VAL A 33 6.65 -15.92 -0.92
C VAL A 33 5.81 -15.25 0.17
N TYR A 34 4.88 -15.97 0.79
CA TYR A 34 4.10 -15.46 1.91
C TYR A 34 5.00 -15.17 3.11
N ASP A 35 5.92 -16.08 3.45
CA ASP A 35 6.86 -15.91 4.56
C ASP A 35 7.79 -14.70 4.35
N PHE A 36 8.31 -14.50 3.13
CA PHE A 36 9.07 -13.29 2.81
C PHE A 36 8.24 -12.01 2.97
N ASN A 37 6.95 -12.07 2.66
CA ASN A 37 6.05 -10.94 2.85
C ASN A 37 5.70 -10.65 4.32
N GLN A 38 6.10 -11.50 5.27
CA GLN A 38 5.96 -11.23 6.71
C GLN A 38 7.04 -10.29 7.24
N ILE A 39 8.14 -10.10 6.50
CA ILE A 39 9.16 -9.10 6.83
C ILE A 39 8.49 -7.72 6.87
N ALA A 40 8.63 -7.01 7.99
CA ALA A 40 7.88 -5.79 8.26
C ALA A 40 8.03 -4.72 7.17
N VAL A 41 9.25 -4.53 6.67
CA VAL A 41 9.54 -3.56 5.59
C VAL A 41 8.73 -3.89 4.33
N ILE A 42 8.75 -5.15 3.90
CA ILE A 42 8.08 -5.65 2.69
C ILE A 42 6.56 -5.58 2.87
N ARG A 43 6.07 -6.07 4.01
CA ARG A 43 4.65 -6.02 4.36
C ARG A 43 4.10 -4.60 4.30
N ASN A 44 4.80 -3.65 4.92
CA ASN A 44 4.36 -2.26 4.98
C ASN A 44 4.35 -1.63 3.58
N THR A 45 5.35 -1.91 2.74
CA THR A 45 5.37 -1.43 1.35
C THR A 45 4.18 -1.97 0.55
N VAL A 46 3.92 -3.27 0.68
CA VAL A 46 2.80 -3.95 0.02
C VAL A 46 1.46 -3.36 0.48
N THR A 47 1.29 -3.10 1.78
CA THR A 47 0.08 -2.49 2.33
C THR A 47 -0.14 -1.08 1.79
N ILE A 48 0.89 -0.24 1.74
CA ILE A 48 0.80 1.12 1.19
C ILE A 48 0.41 1.08 -0.30
N ILE A 49 1.06 0.23 -1.10
CA ILE A 49 0.71 0.08 -2.52
C ILE A 49 -0.76 -0.34 -2.68
N LYS A 50 -1.23 -1.28 -1.84
CA LYS A 50 -2.62 -1.71 -1.83
C LYS A 50 -3.58 -0.57 -1.52
N GLU A 51 -3.26 0.28 -0.54
CA GLU A 51 -4.07 1.45 -0.18
C GLU A 51 -4.11 2.49 -1.30
N ILE A 52 -2.99 2.77 -1.97
CA ILE A 52 -2.94 3.71 -3.10
C ILE A 52 -3.77 3.18 -4.27
N ILE A 53 -3.62 1.90 -4.62
CA ILE A 53 -4.42 1.28 -5.68
C ILE A 53 -5.91 1.34 -5.33
N LYS A 54 -6.26 1.09 -4.07
CA LYS A 54 -7.64 1.18 -3.58
C LYS A 54 -8.18 2.61 -3.72
N PHE A 55 -7.42 3.62 -3.26
CA PHE A 55 -7.78 5.04 -3.37
C PHE A 55 -8.13 5.43 -4.82
N PHE A 56 -7.27 5.15 -5.79
CA PHE A 56 -7.55 5.49 -7.19
C PHE A 56 -8.72 4.70 -7.78
N ARG A 57 -8.97 3.45 -7.33
CA ARG A 57 -10.04 2.60 -7.86
C ARG A 57 -11.41 2.89 -7.27
N GLU A 58 -11.49 3.48 -6.09
CA GLU A 58 -12.76 3.82 -5.41
C GLU A 58 -13.50 4.99 -6.08
N SER A 59 -12.82 5.86 -6.83
CA SER A 59 -13.43 6.96 -7.57
C SER A 59 -13.19 6.83 -9.06
N GLY A 60 -14.27 6.92 -9.85
CA GLY A 60 -14.19 6.91 -11.31
C GLY A 60 -13.42 8.11 -11.90
N LEU A 61 -13.37 9.24 -11.18
CA LEU A 61 -12.59 10.41 -11.56
C LEU A 61 -11.09 10.16 -11.31
N ARG A 62 -10.74 9.72 -10.10
CA ARG A 62 -9.35 9.40 -9.73
C ARG A 62 -8.76 8.28 -10.60
N ARG A 63 -9.57 7.30 -10.99
CA ARG A 63 -9.14 6.22 -11.89
C ARG A 63 -8.65 6.73 -13.25
N LYS A 64 -9.09 7.90 -13.71
CA LYS A 64 -8.61 8.52 -14.97
C LYS A 64 -7.23 9.17 -14.83
N CYS A 65 -6.81 9.50 -13.60
CA CYS A 65 -5.54 10.18 -13.33
C CYS A 65 -4.32 9.24 -13.41
N VAL A 66 -4.55 7.92 -13.38
CA VAL A 66 -3.50 6.90 -13.41
C VAL A 66 -3.86 5.81 -14.42
N PRO A 67 -2.87 5.11 -14.99
CA PRO A 67 -3.13 3.95 -15.83
C PRO A 67 -3.88 2.85 -15.06
N ASN A 68 -4.53 1.94 -15.77
CA ASN A 68 -5.34 0.90 -15.15
C ASN A 68 -4.46 -0.12 -14.40
N ILE A 69 -4.25 0.12 -13.10
CA ILE A 69 -3.54 -0.80 -12.23
C ILE A 69 -4.52 -1.86 -11.70
N PRO A 70 -4.27 -3.17 -11.90
CA PRO A 70 -5.13 -4.23 -11.41
C PRO A 70 -5.25 -4.20 -9.88
N MET A 71 -6.44 -4.52 -9.38
CA MET A 71 -6.68 -4.59 -7.93
C MET A 71 -5.74 -5.60 -7.28
N PHE A 72 -5.27 -5.26 -6.09
CA PHE A 72 -4.36 -6.11 -5.34
C PHE A 72 -5.06 -7.41 -4.89
N CYS A 73 -4.53 -8.56 -5.31
CA CYS A 73 -5.03 -9.87 -4.88
C CYS A 73 -4.14 -10.42 -3.74
N GLU A 74 -4.73 -10.67 -2.57
CA GLU A 74 -3.99 -11.17 -1.40
C GLU A 74 -3.61 -12.65 -1.50
N ILE A 75 -4.40 -13.42 -2.26
CA ILE A 75 -4.40 -14.89 -2.19
C ILE A 75 -3.57 -15.53 -3.31
N LEU A 76 -3.35 -14.81 -4.42
CA LEU A 76 -2.51 -15.24 -5.53
C LEU A 76 -1.28 -14.36 -5.68
N TRP A 77 -0.12 -14.89 -5.30
CA TRP A 77 1.16 -14.20 -5.45
C TRP A 77 1.42 -13.75 -6.89
N SER A 78 1.12 -14.56 -7.91
CA SER A 78 1.40 -14.18 -9.30
C SER A 78 0.61 -12.94 -9.74
N GLN A 79 -0.62 -12.76 -9.23
CA GLN A 79 -1.42 -11.57 -9.50
C GLN A 79 -0.96 -10.38 -8.66
N LYS A 80 -0.61 -10.63 -7.39
CA LYS A 80 -0.02 -9.64 -6.49
C LYS A 80 1.20 -8.97 -7.11
N TYR A 81 2.16 -9.76 -7.58
CA TYR A 81 3.40 -9.25 -8.15
C TYR A 81 3.18 -8.56 -9.50
N LYS A 82 2.20 -8.99 -10.31
CA LYS A 82 1.81 -8.26 -11.52
C LYS A 82 1.28 -6.85 -11.21
N SER A 83 0.42 -6.69 -10.20
CA SER A 83 -0.02 -5.36 -9.77
C SER A 83 1.14 -4.50 -9.26
N ILE A 84 2.07 -5.08 -8.49
CA ILE A 84 3.26 -4.36 -7.98
C ILE A 84 4.18 -3.93 -9.12
N ALA A 85 4.40 -4.80 -10.11
CA ALA A 85 5.24 -4.50 -11.27
C ALA A 85 4.67 -3.34 -12.08
N ILE A 86 3.38 -3.39 -12.44
CA ILE A 86 2.69 -2.32 -13.16
C ILE A 86 2.70 -1.01 -12.33
N PHE A 87 2.47 -1.12 -11.01
CA PHE A 87 2.56 0.04 -10.12
C PHE A 87 3.96 0.67 -10.13
N LYS A 88 5.02 -0.15 -10.12
CA LYS A 88 6.41 0.30 -10.18
C LYS A 88 6.72 1.00 -11.50
N GLU A 89 6.24 0.48 -12.63
CA GLU A 89 6.43 1.10 -13.95
C GLU A 89 5.80 2.50 -14.02
N HIS A 90 4.63 2.67 -13.38
CA HIS A 90 3.89 3.93 -13.40
C HIS A 90 4.03 4.78 -12.14
N TYR A 91 4.99 4.47 -11.26
CA TYR A 91 5.10 5.10 -9.94
C TYR A 91 5.24 6.63 -10.05
N VAL A 92 6.01 7.12 -11.03
CA VAL A 92 6.20 8.56 -11.26
C VAL A 92 4.87 9.26 -11.57
N GLN A 93 4.03 8.62 -12.40
CA GLN A 93 2.70 9.13 -12.76
C GLN A 93 1.76 9.10 -11.55
N VAL A 94 1.81 8.02 -10.76
CA VAL A 94 1.04 7.89 -9.53
C VAL A 94 1.41 8.99 -8.52
N VAL A 95 2.70 9.22 -8.29
CA VAL A 95 3.18 10.27 -7.38
C VAL A 95 2.80 11.66 -7.90
N LYS A 96 2.93 11.91 -9.20
CA LYS A 96 2.50 13.17 -9.81
C LYS A 96 0.99 13.37 -9.64
N ALA A 97 0.18 12.34 -9.88
CA ALA A 97 -1.27 12.40 -9.70
C ALA A 97 -1.64 12.68 -8.23
N LEU A 98 -0.99 12.01 -7.27
CA LEU A 98 -1.18 12.29 -5.84
C LEU A 98 -0.76 13.71 -5.48
N SER A 99 0.34 14.22 -6.07
CA SER A 99 0.83 15.58 -5.84
C SER A 99 -0.11 16.63 -6.42
N THR A 100 -0.71 16.38 -7.59
CA THR A 100 -1.71 17.25 -8.20
C THR A 100 -2.99 17.25 -7.37
N LEU A 101 -3.52 16.08 -6.99
CA LEU A 101 -4.70 15.96 -6.11
C LEU A 101 -4.46 16.58 -4.72
N SER A 102 -3.21 16.63 -4.26
CA SER A 102 -2.84 17.30 -3.01
C SER A 102 -2.80 18.83 -3.13
N LYS A 103 -2.47 19.35 -4.31
CA LYS A 103 -2.39 20.79 -4.61
C LYS A 103 -3.76 21.37 -4.95
N ASP A 104 -4.52 20.66 -5.78
CA ASP A 104 -5.89 21.02 -6.13
C ASP A 104 -6.75 21.00 -4.87
N ALA A 105 -7.44 22.11 -4.64
CA ALA A 105 -8.24 22.39 -3.47
C ALA A 105 -9.56 21.59 -3.47
N GLU A 106 -9.49 20.27 -3.68
CA GLU A 106 -10.67 19.39 -3.55
C GLU A 106 -11.20 19.40 -2.10
N ALA A 107 -10.40 19.81 -1.11
CA ALA A 107 -10.88 19.90 0.27
C ALA A 107 -12.04 20.90 0.45
N GLU A 108 -12.04 22.01 -0.30
CA GLU A 108 -13.11 23.03 -0.23
C GLU A 108 -14.32 22.59 -1.08
N SER A 109 -14.09 22.08 -2.30
CA SER A 109 -15.16 21.54 -3.15
C SER A 109 -15.87 20.31 -2.53
N ILE A 110 -15.14 19.39 -1.89
CA ILE A 110 -15.73 18.22 -1.20
C ILE A 110 -16.51 18.65 0.04
N ALA A 111 -16.08 19.72 0.72
CA ALA A 111 -16.81 20.27 1.86
C ALA A 111 -18.11 20.95 1.44
N ASP A 112 -18.10 21.68 0.32
CA ASP A 112 -19.31 22.25 -0.27
C ASP A 112 -20.28 21.15 -0.73
N ASP A 113 -19.77 20.09 -1.38
CA ASP A 113 -20.57 18.92 -1.80
C ASP A 113 -21.15 18.10 -0.61
N LEU A 114 -20.54 18.20 0.57
CA LEU A 114 -20.98 17.53 1.81
C LEU A 114 -21.77 18.45 2.75
N GLU A 115 -22.04 19.71 2.36
CA GLU A 115 -22.57 20.77 3.23
C GLU A 115 -21.81 20.89 4.58
N ALA A 116 -20.52 20.55 4.58
CA ALA A 116 -19.70 20.48 5.78
C ALA A 116 -18.97 21.80 5.99
N ASP A 117 -19.40 22.58 6.98
CA ASP A 117 -18.77 23.87 7.31
C ASP A 117 -17.33 23.68 7.79
N LEU A 118 -16.36 23.96 6.92
CA LEU A 118 -14.93 23.87 7.22
C LEU A 118 -14.54 25.01 8.17
N ARG A 119 -14.56 24.71 9.46
CA ARG A 119 -14.09 25.66 10.48
C ARG A 119 -12.63 25.43 10.86
N MET A 120 -11.96 26.52 11.20
CA MET A 120 -10.65 26.47 11.84
C MET A 120 -10.75 25.67 13.14
N PRO A 121 -9.89 24.66 13.34
CA PRO A 121 -9.82 23.96 14.62
C PRO A 121 -9.50 24.95 15.74
N ARG A 122 -10.02 24.71 16.95
CA ARG A 122 -9.71 25.55 18.11
C ARG A 122 -8.22 25.38 18.47
N ILE A 123 -7.45 26.45 18.37
CA ILE A 123 -6.01 26.45 18.66
C ILE A 123 -5.78 26.97 20.08
N THR A 124 -5.06 26.21 20.91
CA THR A 124 -4.62 26.67 22.23
C THR A 124 -3.32 27.45 22.11
N ASN A 125 -3.16 28.57 22.83
CA ASN A 125 -1.98 29.45 22.72
C ASN A 125 -0.64 28.73 22.98
N ARG A 126 -0.66 27.63 23.74
CA ARG A 126 0.49 26.77 23.97
C ARG A 126 0.09 25.32 23.74
N GLN A 127 0.88 24.59 22.95
CA GLN A 127 0.81 23.14 22.79
C GLN A 127 2.18 22.54 23.11
N THR A 128 2.20 21.39 23.78
CA THR A 128 3.42 20.71 24.22
C THR A 128 3.97 19.72 23.19
N HIS A 129 3.10 19.07 22.42
CA HIS A 129 3.48 17.96 21.52
C HIS A 129 3.35 18.26 20.03
N ARG A 130 2.71 19.38 19.64
CA ARG A 130 2.59 19.83 18.25
C ARG A 130 2.82 21.33 18.18
N ALA A 131 3.43 21.77 17.08
CA ALA A 131 3.51 23.19 16.75
C ALA A 131 2.13 23.68 16.27
N ASN A 132 1.81 24.93 16.57
CA ASN A 132 0.67 25.64 15.96
C ASN A 132 1.15 26.36 14.70
N PRO A 133 1.02 25.76 13.50
CA PRO A 133 1.41 26.43 12.29
C PRO A 133 0.49 27.64 12.05
N PRO A 134 1.03 28.82 11.73
CA PRO A 134 0.19 29.94 11.31
C PRO A 134 -0.55 29.55 10.04
N ALA A 135 -1.86 29.82 9.98
CA ALA A 135 -2.69 29.55 8.82
C ALA A 135 -3.86 30.55 8.79
N GLN A 136 -4.20 31.04 7.60
CA GLN A 136 -5.30 31.98 7.38
C GLN A 136 -6.60 31.27 6.99
N THR A 137 -6.51 30.05 6.45
CA THR A 137 -7.67 29.24 6.10
C THR A 137 -7.64 27.84 6.74
N PRO A 138 -8.81 27.21 6.99
CA PRO A 138 -8.92 25.84 7.51
C PRO A 138 -8.19 24.81 6.65
N SER A 139 -8.23 24.97 5.33
CA SER A 139 -7.53 24.13 4.35
C SER A 139 -6.02 24.24 4.52
N GLU A 140 -5.50 25.46 4.67
CA GLU A 140 -4.08 25.72 4.89
C GLU A 140 -3.60 25.15 6.23
N PHE A 141 -4.40 25.28 7.29
CA PHE A 141 -4.08 24.72 8.61
C PHE A 141 -3.94 23.19 8.55
N ARG A 142 -4.89 22.50 7.91
CA ARG A 142 -4.86 21.03 7.77
C ARG A 142 -3.70 20.58 6.87
N LYS A 143 -3.38 21.34 5.81
CA LYS A 143 -2.20 21.09 4.97
C LYS A 143 -0.91 21.13 5.81
N ARG A 144 -0.71 22.20 6.59
CA ARG A 144 0.51 22.41 7.40
C ARG A 144 0.61 21.49 8.63
N SER A 145 -0.51 21.15 9.27
CA SER A 145 -0.53 20.38 10.53
C SER A 145 -0.62 18.86 10.33
N LEU A 146 -1.14 18.40 9.19
CA LEU A 146 -1.38 16.97 8.93
C LEU A 146 -0.69 16.49 7.66
N MET A 147 -0.96 17.14 6.52
CA MET A 147 -0.50 16.60 5.25
C MET A 147 1.01 16.73 5.05
N ILE A 148 1.60 17.90 5.27
CA ILE A 148 3.04 18.11 5.09
C ILE A 148 3.86 17.18 6.00
N PRO A 149 3.61 17.11 7.33
CA PRO A 149 4.37 16.19 8.20
C PRO A 149 4.22 14.72 7.81
N TYR A 150 3.03 14.33 7.33
CA TYR A 150 2.77 12.97 6.86
C TYR A 150 3.57 12.65 5.60
N LEU A 151 3.57 13.55 4.60
CA LEU A 151 4.35 13.39 3.39
C LEU A 151 5.85 13.39 3.66
N ASP A 152 6.33 14.27 4.54
CA ASP A 152 7.74 14.29 4.95
C ASP A 152 8.15 12.96 5.61
N SER A 153 7.28 12.40 6.47
CA SER A 153 7.54 11.10 7.10
C SER A 153 7.62 9.95 6.09
N LEU A 154 6.84 10.02 5.00
CA LEU A 154 6.86 9.05 3.92
C LEU A 154 8.12 9.20 3.08
N ILE A 155 8.52 10.42 2.73
CA ILE A 155 9.74 10.71 1.99
C ILE A 155 10.95 10.18 2.77
N LEU A 156 11.05 10.52 4.05
CA LEU A 156 12.18 10.12 4.89
C LEU A 156 12.25 8.59 5.06
N SER A 157 11.09 7.94 5.16
CA SER A 157 11.00 6.48 5.17
C SER A 157 11.47 5.84 3.85
N LEU A 158 11.19 6.47 2.71
CA LEU A 158 11.63 5.99 1.40
C LEU A 158 13.14 6.20 1.22
N GLU A 159 13.66 7.37 1.56
CA GLU A 159 15.08 7.67 1.50
C GLU A 159 15.91 6.72 2.36
N GLN A 160 15.47 6.46 3.60
CA GLN A 160 16.14 5.47 4.44
C GLN A 160 16.11 4.07 3.81
N ARG A 161 14.98 3.65 3.25
CA ARG A 161 14.85 2.31 2.64
C ARG A 161 15.71 2.15 1.38
N PHE A 162 15.85 3.19 0.56
CA PHE A 162 16.63 3.14 -0.68
C PHE A 162 18.07 3.66 -0.53
N SER A 163 18.49 4.02 0.68
CA SER A 163 19.88 4.35 0.98
C SER A 163 20.83 3.18 0.73
N GLU A 164 22.09 3.47 0.40
CA GLU A 164 23.07 2.44 0.03
C GLU A 164 23.33 1.42 1.15
N GLU A 165 23.17 1.83 2.41
CA GLU A 165 23.29 0.94 3.57
C GLU A 165 22.20 -0.16 3.60
N ASN A 166 21.00 0.15 3.11
CA ASN A 166 19.85 -0.76 3.12
C ASN A 166 19.63 -1.49 1.78
N LEU A 167 20.40 -1.16 0.74
CA LEU A 167 20.34 -1.84 -0.57
C LEU A 167 20.59 -3.36 -0.49
N PRO A 168 21.55 -3.89 0.28
CA PRO A 168 21.81 -5.34 0.34
C PRO A 168 20.61 -6.11 0.90
N ALA A 169 19.98 -5.59 1.96
CA ALA A 169 18.79 -6.19 2.55
C ALA A 169 17.59 -6.15 1.59
N ASN A 170 17.44 -5.06 0.82
CA ASN A 170 16.40 -4.96 -0.21
C ASN A 170 16.70 -5.76 -1.48
N SER A 171 17.97 -6.10 -1.76
CA SER A 171 18.37 -6.97 -2.86
C SER A 171 17.83 -8.40 -2.70
N LEU A 172 17.50 -8.81 -1.46
CA LEU A 172 16.80 -10.06 -1.18
C LEU A 172 15.41 -10.13 -1.83
N LEU A 173 14.75 -8.99 -2.09
CA LEU A 173 13.50 -8.95 -2.86
C LEU A 173 13.70 -9.30 -4.34
N THR A 174 14.92 -9.13 -4.86
CA THR A 174 15.27 -9.43 -6.26
C THR A 174 15.84 -10.83 -6.47
N LEU A 175 16.13 -11.57 -5.40
CA LEU A 175 16.58 -12.97 -5.43
C LEU A 175 15.50 -13.97 -5.89
N HIS A 176 14.36 -13.49 -6.38
CA HIS A 176 13.39 -14.33 -7.04
C HIS A 176 13.98 -14.91 -8.34
N PRO A 177 13.75 -16.21 -8.62
CA PRO A 177 14.26 -16.87 -9.81
C PRO A 177 13.96 -16.07 -11.08
N HIS A 178 14.96 -15.89 -11.93
CA HIS A 178 14.89 -15.11 -13.17
C HIS A 178 13.72 -15.52 -14.09
N ILE A 179 13.28 -16.78 -14.00
CA ILE A 179 12.13 -17.36 -14.70
C ILE A 179 10.78 -16.72 -14.27
N MET A 180 10.69 -16.19 -13.05
CA MET A 180 9.47 -15.56 -12.51
C MET A 180 9.27 -14.12 -12.98
N VAL A 181 10.33 -13.44 -13.44
CA VAL A 181 10.27 -12.06 -13.95
C VAL A 181 9.69 -12.01 -15.38
N GLN A 182 9.72 -13.13 -16.11
CA GLN A 182 9.27 -13.24 -17.51
C GLN A 182 7.83 -13.77 -17.69
N MET A 183 7.05 -13.95 -16.60
CA MET A 183 5.64 -14.43 -16.61
C MET A 183 4.60 -13.33 -16.39
#